data_AF-A0A1F6JWR3-F1
#
_entry.id   AF-A0A1F6JWR3-F1
#
_cell.length_a   1.000
_cell.length_b   1.000
_cell.length_c   1.000
_cell.angle_alpha   90.00
_cell.angle_beta   90.00
_cell.angle_gamma   90.00
#
_symmetry.space_group_name_H-M   'P 1'
#
loop_
_entity.id
_entity.type
_entity.pdbx_description
1 polymer ?
#
loop_
_entity_poly.entity_id
_entity_poly.type
_entity_poly.pdbx_seq_one_letter_code
_entity_poly.pdbx_strand_id
1 'polypeptide(L)'
;MKSRLNLYVTILQAVYIGLFVAFLLNAFTVDVLFAPPALAILRVPSNLREIGQLLNVPWTQSLRIYHIFLLIISVFASLNLIGLSKLESRIWRSICKISSFFCLLILWATLLFFFLPFIIQGVDYNPAYLRTSLIYAGVIFILFVVDLATFAIAEEYRNRAKNN
;
A
#
# COMPACT_ATOMS: atom_id res chain seq x y z
N MET A 1 13.21 -15.85 22.66
CA MET A 1 12.14 -15.84 21.64
C MET A 1 11.15 -14.66 21.76
N LYS A 2 10.63 -14.31 22.96
CA LYS A 2 9.80 -13.10 23.16
C LYS A 2 10.44 -11.80 22.67
N SER A 3 11.74 -11.62 22.90
CA SER A 3 12.48 -10.41 22.47
C SER A 3 12.52 -10.20 20.95
N ARG A 4 12.63 -11.27 20.14
CA ARG A 4 12.67 -11.15 18.67
C ARG A 4 11.32 -10.77 18.08
N LEU A 5 10.24 -11.33 18.63
CA LEU A 5 8.88 -11.01 18.20
C LEU A 5 8.54 -9.54 18.48
N ASN A 6 8.90 -9.04 19.65
CA ASN A 6 8.74 -7.63 20.00
C ASN A 6 9.54 -6.71 19.06
N LEU A 7 10.78 -7.10 18.70
CA LEU A 7 11.58 -6.36 17.72
C LEU A 7 10.87 -6.27 16.36
N TYR A 8 10.33 -7.37 15.85
CA TYR A 8 9.59 -7.35 14.58
C TYR A 8 8.33 -6.48 14.63
N VAL A 9 7.59 -6.52 15.74
CA VAL A 9 6.44 -5.63 15.95
C VAL A 9 6.87 -4.16 15.90
N THR A 10 7.96 -3.80 16.59
CA THR A 10 8.48 -2.42 16.58
C THR A 10 8.93 -1.98 15.19
N ILE A 11 9.60 -2.85 14.43
CA ILE A 11 10.00 -2.56 13.04
C ILE A 11 8.76 -2.30 12.17
N LEU A 12 7.74 -3.15 12.24
CA LEU A 12 6.51 -2.95 11.46
C LEU A 12 5.77 -1.68 11.87
N GLN A 13 5.70 -1.36 13.16
CA GLN A 13 5.13 -0.11 13.63
C GLN A 13 5.86 1.10 13.04
N ALA A 14 7.21 1.09 13.06
CA ALA A 14 8.01 2.15 12.47
C ALA A 14 7.76 2.29 10.96
N VAL A 15 7.62 1.16 10.24
CA VAL A 15 7.26 1.15 8.82
C VAL A 15 5.89 1.78 8.60
N TYR A 16 4.85 1.36 9.33
CA TYR A 16 3.50 1.95 9.18
C TYR A 16 3.44 3.44 9.54
N ILE A 17 4.21 3.89 10.54
CA ILE A 17 4.35 5.32 10.85
C ILE A 17 5.00 6.04 9.67
N GLY A 18 6.09 5.51 9.11
CA GLY A 18 6.73 6.06 7.92
C GLY A 18 5.79 6.15 6.72
N LEU A 19 4.98 5.11 6.49
CA LEU A 19 3.95 5.09 5.46
C LEU A 19 2.86 6.14 5.70
N PHE A 20 2.42 6.30 6.94
CA PHE A 20 1.43 7.31 7.31
C PHE A 20 1.96 8.74 7.06
N VAL A 21 3.22 9.01 7.40
CA VAL A 21 3.87 10.30 7.10
C VAL A 21 3.99 10.51 5.60
N ALA A 22 4.46 9.50 4.85
CA ALA A 22 4.56 9.58 3.39
C ALA A 22 3.20 9.84 2.74
N PHE A 23 2.14 9.20 3.26
CA PHE A 23 0.78 9.38 2.79
C PHE A 23 0.22 10.77 3.10
N LEU A 24 0.45 11.30 4.31
CA LEU A 24 0.09 12.67 4.66
C LEU A 24 0.79 13.66 3.74
N LEU A 25 2.10 13.50 3.51
CA LEU A 25 2.84 14.34 2.58
C LEU A 25 2.24 14.26 1.17
N ASN A 26 1.86 13.07 0.70
CA ASN A 26 1.21 12.89 -0.60
C ASN A 26 -0.16 13.58 -0.66
N ALA A 27 -0.99 13.40 0.37
CA ALA A 27 -2.33 13.98 0.48
C ALA A 27 -2.32 15.52 0.54
N PHE A 28 -1.26 16.14 1.09
CA PHE A 28 -1.08 17.59 1.07
C PHE A 28 -0.38 18.12 -0.19
N THR A 29 0.25 17.26 -0.99
CA THR A 29 0.81 17.64 -2.30
C THR A 29 -0.21 17.68 -3.44
N VAL A 30 -1.50 17.53 -3.13
CA VAL A 30 -2.59 17.74 -4.09
C VAL A 30 -2.45 19.15 -4.67
N ASP A 31 -2.14 19.17 -5.96
CA ASP A 31 -2.13 20.33 -6.87
C ASP A 31 -0.81 21.09 -7.14
N VAL A 32 0.36 20.47 -7.01
CA VAL A 32 1.60 21.14 -7.42
C VAL A 32 2.02 20.71 -8.83
N LEU A 33 1.47 21.42 -9.83
CA LEU A 33 2.01 21.59 -11.19
C LEU A 33 3.53 21.93 -11.22
N PHE A 34 4.15 22.17 -10.06
CA PHE A 34 5.52 22.67 -9.84
C PHE A 34 6.35 21.93 -8.76
N ALA A 35 6.03 20.70 -8.34
CA ALA A 35 6.89 20.01 -7.35
C ALA A 35 8.33 19.80 -7.90
N PRO A 36 9.40 20.01 -7.12
CA PRO A 36 10.78 19.75 -7.57
C PRO A 36 10.97 18.32 -8.11
N PRO A 37 11.91 18.06 -9.05
CA PRO A 37 12.10 16.74 -9.65
C PRO A 37 12.29 15.61 -8.63
N ALA A 38 12.89 15.91 -7.47
CA ALA A 38 13.07 14.96 -6.37
C ALA A 38 11.74 14.49 -5.74
N LEU A 39 10.68 15.30 -5.80
CA LEU A 39 9.34 14.99 -5.29
C LEU A 39 8.38 14.57 -6.40
N ALA A 40 8.85 14.45 -7.65
CA ALA A 40 8.02 14.07 -8.79
C ALA A 40 7.43 12.65 -8.65
N ILE A 41 8.07 11.77 -7.87
CA ILE A 41 7.57 10.42 -7.54
C ILE A 41 6.32 10.48 -6.63
N LEU A 42 6.16 11.56 -5.85
CA LEU A 42 4.99 11.79 -5.02
C LEU A 42 3.84 12.43 -5.80
N ARG A 43 4.06 12.87 -7.04
CA ARG A 43 2.97 13.37 -7.89
C ARG A 43 2.03 12.24 -8.25
N VAL A 44 0.80 12.61 -8.57
CA VAL A 44 -0.17 11.73 -9.23
C VAL A 44 0.55 10.97 -10.36
N PRO A 45 0.50 9.62 -10.35
CA PRO A 45 1.12 8.81 -11.39
C PRO A 45 0.68 9.31 -12.78
N SER A 46 1.61 9.77 -13.64
CA SER A 46 1.28 10.32 -14.97
C SER A 46 0.60 9.30 -15.87
N ASN A 47 0.88 8.01 -15.67
CA ASN A 47 0.18 6.87 -16.25
C ASN A 47 -1.33 6.85 -15.95
N LEU A 48 -1.83 7.42 -14.84
CA LEU A 48 -3.28 7.50 -14.59
C LEU A 48 -3.99 8.42 -15.59
N ARG A 49 -3.31 9.46 -16.10
CA ARG A 49 -3.87 10.35 -17.12
C ARG A 49 -4.04 9.63 -18.45
N GLU A 50 -3.07 8.81 -18.82
CA GLU A 50 -3.12 8.04 -20.07
C GLU A 50 -3.97 6.77 -19.99
N ILE A 51 -4.04 6.10 -18.85
CA ILE A 51 -5.00 5.00 -18.65
C ILE A 51 -6.44 5.52 -18.78
N GLY A 52 -6.72 6.76 -18.33
CA GLY A 52 -7.99 7.42 -18.60
C GLY A 52 -8.26 7.51 -20.11
N GLN A 53 -7.27 7.95 -20.90
CA GLN A 53 -7.41 7.99 -22.37
C GLN A 53 -7.62 6.60 -22.96
N LEU A 54 -6.89 5.58 -22.49
CA LEU A 54 -6.99 4.20 -22.96
C LEU A 54 -8.37 3.58 -22.68
N LEU A 55 -8.97 3.91 -21.54
CA LEU A 55 -10.28 3.41 -21.11
C LEU A 55 -11.45 4.30 -21.57
N ASN A 56 -11.17 5.39 -22.29
CA ASN A 56 -12.14 6.43 -22.67
C ASN A 56 -12.88 7.04 -21.46
N VAL A 57 -12.15 7.20 -20.35
CA VAL A 57 -12.63 7.72 -19.07
C VAL A 57 -11.92 9.06 -18.76
N PRO A 58 -12.62 10.09 -18.26
CA PRO A 58 -11.97 11.34 -17.85
C PRO A 58 -10.86 11.07 -16.84
N TRP A 59 -9.68 11.66 -17.03
CA TRP A 59 -8.53 11.47 -16.12
C TRP A 59 -8.85 11.85 -14.66
N THR A 60 -9.82 12.75 -14.45
CA THR A 60 -10.35 13.12 -13.13
C THR A 60 -11.07 11.97 -12.43
N GLN A 61 -11.70 11.04 -13.17
CA GLN A 61 -12.29 9.84 -12.61
C GLN A 61 -11.20 8.81 -12.24
N SER A 62 -10.20 8.57 -13.10
CA SER A 62 -9.05 7.72 -12.77
C SER A 62 -8.30 8.23 -11.53
N LEU A 63 -8.19 9.56 -11.41
CA LEU A 63 -7.63 10.22 -10.23
C LEU A 63 -8.46 9.96 -8.97
N ARG A 64 -9.79 10.09 -9.03
CA ARG A 64 -10.68 9.82 -7.89
C ARG A 64 -10.57 8.37 -7.44
N ILE A 65 -10.58 7.43 -8.38
CA ILE A 65 -10.42 6.00 -8.11
C ILE A 65 -9.08 5.77 -7.38
N TYR A 66 -7.99 6.33 -7.89
CA TYR A 66 -6.68 6.24 -7.24
C TYR A 66 -6.70 6.75 -5.78
N HIS A 67 -7.29 7.92 -5.53
CA HIS A 67 -7.40 8.47 -4.16
C HIS A 67 -8.28 7.61 -3.25
N ILE A 68 -9.34 6.99 -3.77
CA ILE A 68 -10.17 6.06 -3.01
C ILE A 68 -9.33 4.84 -2.58
N PHE A 69 -8.58 4.24 -3.50
CA PHE A 69 -7.69 3.11 -3.17
C PHE A 69 -6.63 3.50 -2.14
N LEU A 70 -5.99 4.66 -2.32
CA LEU A 70 -5.04 5.23 -1.38
C LEU A 70 -5.66 5.41 0.02
N LEU A 71 -6.88 5.98 0.10
CA LEU A 71 -7.59 6.16 1.36
C LEU A 71 -7.89 4.82 2.04
N ILE A 72 -8.36 3.83 1.28
CA ILE A 72 -8.64 2.49 1.78
C ILE A 72 -7.36 1.84 2.34
N ILE A 73 -6.25 1.89 1.60
CA ILE A 73 -4.95 1.36 2.06
C ILE A 73 -4.52 2.06 3.35
N SER A 74 -4.70 3.39 3.45
CA SER A 74 -4.36 4.16 4.66
C SER A 74 -5.21 3.81 5.86
N VAL A 75 -6.51 3.56 5.67
CA VAL A 75 -7.39 3.09 6.74
C VAL A 75 -6.91 1.72 7.25
N PHE A 76 -6.61 0.78 6.35
CA PHE A 76 -6.11 -0.53 6.76
C PHE A 76 -4.72 -0.46 7.41
N ALA A 77 -3.81 0.36 6.88
CA ALA A 77 -2.50 0.60 7.49
C ALA A 77 -2.63 1.18 8.90
N SER A 78 -3.57 2.11 9.11
CA SER A 78 -3.85 2.69 10.44
C SER A 78 -4.41 1.64 11.39
N LEU A 79 -5.34 0.80 10.93
CA LEU A 79 -5.86 -0.31 11.73
C LEU A 79 -4.77 -1.32 12.09
N ASN A 80 -3.87 -1.63 11.16
CA ASN A 80 -2.71 -2.51 11.37
C ASN A 80 -1.73 -1.90 12.40
N LEU A 81 -1.44 -0.60 12.31
CA LEU A 81 -0.60 0.09 13.29
C LEU A 81 -1.19 0.05 14.70
N ILE A 82 -2.49 0.36 14.85
CA ILE A 82 -3.17 0.29 16.15
C ILE A 82 -3.24 -1.15 16.65
N GLY A 83 -3.52 -2.10 15.75
CA GLY A 83 -3.58 -3.53 16.03
C GLY A 83 -2.26 -4.10 16.55
N LEU A 84 -1.15 -3.77 15.87
CA LEU A 84 0.21 -4.12 16.29
C LEU A 84 0.56 -3.55 17.67
N SER A 85 0.08 -2.34 17.98
CA SER A 85 0.31 -1.69 19.27
C SER A 85 -0.50 -2.30 20.42
N LYS A 86 -1.52 -3.11 20.12
CA LYS A 86 -2.46 -3.68 21.10
C LYS A 86 -2.67 -5.18 20.93
N LEU A 87 -1.64 -5.91 20.49
CA LEU A 87 -1.72 -7.37 20.20
C LEU A 87 -2.12 -8.24 21.40
N GLU A 88 -1.90 -7.75 22.62
CA GLU A 88 -2.33 -8.41 23.85
C GLU A 88 -3.86 -8.58 23.89
N SER A 89 -4.61 -7.59 23.38
CA SER A 89 -6.06 -7.66 23.30
C SER A 89 -6.51 -8.58 22.16
N ARG A 90 -7.44 -9.50 22.47
CA ARG A 90 -8.04 -10.42 21.50
C ARG A 90 -8.77 -9.68 20.36
N ILE A 91 -9.42 -8.57 20.69
CA ILE A 91 -10.18 -7.77 19.73
C ILE A 91 -9.22 -7.13 18.72
N TRP A 92 -8.21 -6.40 19.19
CA TRP A 92 -7.24 -5.72 18.33
C TRP A 92 -6.41 -6.67 17.49
N ARG A 93 -6.11 -7.87 18.00
CA ARG A 93 -5.45 -8.93 17.23
C ARG A 93 -6.31 -9.45 16.09
N SER A 94 -7.61 -9.62 16.33
CA SER A 94 -8.56 -10.03 15.30
C SER A 94 -8.73 -8.94 14.25
N ILE A 95 -8.83 -7.68 14.67
CA ILE A 95 -8.86 -6.52 13.78
C ILE A 95 -7.60 -6.50 12.91
N CYS A 96 -6.41 -6.52 13.51
CA CYS A 96 -5.12 -6.52 12.80
C CYS A 96 -5.03 -7.62 11.74
N LYS A 97 -5.46 -8.85 12.09
CA LYS A 97 -5.49 -9.97 11.16
C LYS A 97 -6.43 -9.72 9.98
N ILE A 98 -7.65 -9.26 10.26
CA ILE A 98 -8.67 -9.02 9.24
C ILE A 98 -8.27 -7.85 8.33
N SER A 99 -7.80 -6.74 8.91
CA SER A 99 -7.35 -5.58 8.15
C SER A 99 -6.14 -5.91 7.28
N SER A 100 -5.17 -6.67 7.79
CA SER A 100 -4.04 -7.14 6.96
C SER A 100 -4.51 -8.07 5.84
N PHE A 101 -5.44 -8.98 6.11
CA PHE A 101 -5.97 -9.85 5.05
C PHE A 101 -6.65 -9.07 3.91
N PHE A 102 -7.50 -8.09 4.23
CA PHE A 102 -8.13 -7.26 3.20
C PHE A 102 -7.13 -6.35 2.49
N CYS A 103 -6.15 -5.80 3.21
CA CYS A 103 -5.09 -5.00 2.64
C CYS A 103 -4.25 -5.81 1.64
N LEU A 104 -3.89 -7.07 1.97
CA LEU A 104 -3.24 -7.99 1.04
C LEU A 104 -4.01 -8.19 -0.26
N LEU A 105 -5.35 -8.37 -0.19
CA LEU A 105 -6.18 -8.52 -1.40
C LEU A 105 -6.14 -7.26 -2.28
N ILE A 106 -6.21 -6.08 -1.65
CA ILE A 106 -6.18 -4.80 -2.37
C ILE A 106 -4.80 -4.55 -2.97
N LEU A 107 -3.73 -4.78 -2.21
CA LEU A 107 -2.35 -4.63 -2.69
C LEU A 107 -2.07 -5.60 -3.83
N TRP A 108 -2.58 -6.84 -3.75
CA TRP A 108 -2.48 -7.82 -4.83
C TRP A 108 -3.18 -7.35 -6.11
N ALA A 109 -4.44 -6.89 -6.02
CA ALA A 109 -5.17 -6.36 -7.17
C ALA A 109 -4.45 -5.13 -7.78
N THR A 110 -3.92 -4.25 -6.92
CA THR A 110 -3.15 -3.07 -7.35
C THR A 110 -1.84 -3.46 -8.03
N LEU A 111 -1.16 -4.49 -7.53
CA LEU A 111 0.04 -5.04 -8.15
C LEU A 111 -0.26 -5.53 -9.58
N LEU A 112 -1.31 -6.34 -9.74
CA LEU A 112 -1.75 -6.84 -11.06
C LEU A 112 -2.07 -5.69 -12.02
N PHE A 113 -2.71 -4.63 -11.54
CA PHE A 113 -2.98 -3.44 -12.35
C PHE A 113 -1.71 -2.79 -12.90
N PHE A 114 -0.67 -2.62 -12.08
CA PHE A 114 0.61 -2.07 -12.55
C PHE A 114 1.43 -3.04 -13.40
N PHE A 115 1.19 -4.35 -13.29
CA PHE A 115 1.79 -5.36 -14.17
C PHE A 115 1.08 -5.47 -15.53
N LEU A 116 -0.18 -5.02 -15.63
CA LEU A 116 -1.00 -5.15 -16.84
C LEU A 116 -0.31 -4.63 -18.14
N PRO A 117 0.39 -3.48 -18.14
CA PRO A 117 1.08 -2.98 -19.34
C PRO A 117 2.18 -3.92 -19.86
N PHE A 118 2.75 -4.79 -19.02
CA PHE A 118 3.78 -5.75 -19.43
C PHE A 118 3.18 -7.03 -20.05
N ILE A 119 1.94 -7.34 -19.68
CA ILE A 119 1.21 -8.54 -20.14
C ILE A 119 0.55 -8.26 -21.49
N ILE A 120 0.02 -7.06 -21.68
CA ILE A 120 -0.60 -6.63 -22.94
C ILE A 120 0.52 -6.19 -23.90
N GLN A 121 1.25 -7.15 -24.47
CA GLN A 121 2.18 -6.89 -25.57
C GLN A 121 1.39 -6.62 -26.85
N GLY A 122 1.59 -5.45 -27.47
CA GLY A 122 1.00 -5.14 -28.78
C GLY A 122 0.69 -3.66 -29.04
N VAL A 123 0.74 -2.81 -28.02
CA VAL A 123 0.63 -1.35 -28.18
C VAL A 123 2.02 -0.78 -27.91
N ASP A 124 2.51 0.13 -28.74
CA ASP A 124 3.77 0.87 -28.55
C ASP A 124 3.77 1.61 -27.21
N TYR A 125 3.99 0.89 -26.12
CA TYR A 125 3.95 1.43 -24.78
C TYR A 125 5.18 2.31 -24.58
N ASN A 126 4.95 3.61 -24.43
CA ASN A 126 6.00 4.57 -24.20
C ASN A 126 6.89 4.10 -23.02
N PRO A 127 8.23 4.03 -23.19
CA PRO A 127 9.16 3.54 -22.17
C PRO A 127 9.03 4.21 -20.80
N ALA A 128 8.58 5.47 -20.78
CA ALA A 128 8.32 6.20 -19.54
C ALA A 128 7.20 5.56 -18.71
N TYR A 129 6.19 4.95 -19.33
CA TYR A 129 5.10 4.27 -18.63
C TYR A 129 5.51 2.94 -18.07
N LEU A 130 6.27 2.14 -18.82
CA LEU A 130 6.82 0.89 -18.32
C LEU A 130 7.69 1.16 -17.09
N ARG A 131 8.56 2.19 -17.16
CA ARG A 131 9.38 2.61 -16.01
C ARG A 131 8.52 3.03 -14.82
N THR A 132 7.50 3.86 -15.04
CA THR A 132 6.62 4.36 -13.98
C THR A 132 5.84 3.22 -13.33
N SER A 133 5.24 2.33 -14.11
CA SER A 133 4.53 1.15 -13.63
C SER A 133 5.43 0.20 -12.85
N LEU A 134 6.69 0.01 -13.27
CA LEU A 134 7.66 -0.81 -12.54
C LEU A 134 8.01 -0.21 -11.17
N ILE A 135 8.17 1.11 -11.09
CA ILE A 135 8.41 1.82 -9.81
C ILE A 135 7.22 1.61 -8.87
N TYR A 136 5.98 1.88 -9.33
CA TYR A 136 4.80 1.69 -8.49
C TYR A 136 4.57 0.22 -8.12
N ALA A 137 4.76 -0.73 -9.04
CA ALA A 137 4.70 -2.16 -8.75
C ALA A 137 5.72 -2.55 -7.67
N GLY A 138 6.95 -2.04 -7.74
CA GLY A 138 7.98 -2.27 -6.73
C GLY A 138 7.58 -1.72 -5.34
N VAL A 139 7.02 -0.51 -5.29
CA VAL A 139 6.51 0.07 -4.04
C VAL A 139 5.36 -0.76 -3.47
N ILE A 140 4.37 -1.11 -4.30
CA ILE A 140 3.22 -1.94 -3.87
C ILE A 140 3.68 -3.32 -3.41
N PHE A 141 4.69 -3.91 -4.04
CA PHE A 141 5.26 -5.18 -3.62
C PHE A 141 5.92 -5.09 -2.23
N ILE A 142 6.67 -4.03 -1.95
CA ILE A 142 7.24 -3.79 -0.61
C ILE A 142 6.12 -3.68 0.43
N LEU A 143 5.06 -2.92 0.13
CA LEU A 143 3.89 -2.81 1.01
C LEU A 143 3.22 -4.17 1.23
N PHE A 144 3.09 -4.97 0.17
CA PHE A 144 2.52 -6.31 0.25
C PHE A 144 3.31 -7.22 1.20
N VAL A 145 4.65 -7.19 1.13
CA VAL A 145 5.51 -7.97 2.03
C VAL A 145 5.38 -7.49 3.48
N VAL A 146 5.35 -6.17 3.70
CA VAL A 146 5.13 -5.59 5.04
C VAL A 146 3.81 -6.07 5.62
N ASP A 147 2.74 -6.03 4.83
CA ASP A 147 1.41 -6.42 5.27
C ASP A 147 1.27 -7.94 5.51
N LEU A 148 1.95 -8.74 4.70
CA LEU A 148 2.07 -10.18 4.89
C LEU A 148 2.77 -10.51 6.21
N ALA A 149 3.85 -9.79 6.53
CA ALA A 149 4.55 -9.92 7.81
C ALA A 149 3.65 -9.53 9.00
N THR A 150 2.86 -8.46 8.87
CA THR A 150 1.86 -8.05 9.87
C THR A 150 0.84 -9.14 10.13
N PHE A 151 0.29 -9.73 9.06
CA PHE A 151 -0.65 -10.84 9.15
C PHE A 151 -0.02 -12.05 9.87
N ALA A 152 1.20 -12.43 9.50
CA ALA A 152 1.91 -13.55 10.11
C ALA A 152 2.13 -13.36 11.62
N ILE A 153 2.54 -12.15 12.03
CA ILE A 153 2.71 -11.82 13.46
C ILE A 153 1.38 -11.88 14.21
N ALA A 154 0.30 -11.32 13.64
CA ALA A 154 -1.01 -11.36 14.28
C ALA A 154 -1.50 -12.80 14.50
N GLU A 155 -1.25 -13.70 13.55
CA GLU A 155 -1.60 -15.11 13.67
C GLU A 155 -0.72 -15.85 14.70
N GLU A 156 0.58 -15.57 14.73
CA GLU A 156 1.47 -16.17 15.72
C GLU A 156 1.07 -15.80 17.15
N TYR A 157 0.74 -14.53 17.41
CA TYR A 157 0.22 -14.11 18.72
C TYR A 157 -1.10 -14.80 19.06
N ARG A 158 -1.99 -15.03 18.07
CA ARG A 158 -3.26 -15.71 18.29
C ARG A 158 -3.05 -17.16 18.72
N ASN A 159 -2.14 -17.87 18.05
CA ASN A 159 -1.84 -19.27 18.34
C ASN A 159 -1.21 -19.43 19.71
N ARG A 160 -0.31 -18.53 20.11
CA ARG A 160 0.31 -18.56 21.45
C ARG A 160 -0.69 -18.36 22.58
N ALA A 161 -1.72 -17.54 22.38
CA ALA A 161 -2.75 -17.33 23.41
C ALA A 161 -3.81 -18.43 23.49
N LYS A 162 -3.81 -19.40 22.55
CA LYS A 162 -4.64 -20.61 22.66
C LYS A 162 -3.92 -21.74 23.40
N ASN A 163 -2.59 -21.69 23.45
CA ASN A 163 -1.74 -22.73 24.04
C ASN A 163 -1.32 -22.43 25.49
N ASN A 164 -1.71 -21.27 26.02
CA ASN A 164 -1.56 -20.86 27.42
C ASN A 164 -2.95 -20.76 28.05
#